data_AF-A0A5K1FJH7-F1
#
_entry.id   AF-A0A5K1FJH7-F1
#
_cell.length_a   1.000
_cell.length_b   1.000
_cell.length_c   1.000
_cell.angle_alpha   90.00
_cell.angle_beta   90.00
_cell.angle_gamma   90.00
#
_symmetry.space_group_name_H-M   'P 1'
#
loop_
_entity.id
_entity.type
_entity.pdbx_description
1 polymer ?
#
loop_
_entity_poly.entity_id
_entity_poly.type
_entity_poly.pdbx_seq_one_letter_code
_entity_poly.pdbx_strand_id
1 'polypeptide(L)'
;MTFYIYFPPSVDSQKLPVFYWWSGLTCSAENFSIKSEAQRADSIEGFAVIAPDTSSRGLNVKGETDNWDFGVGAGSILNATQEKWKNWRMYAYVVNELPKLLTDNFQQPWFRTRYK
;
A
#
# COMPACT_ATOMS: atom_id res chain seq x y z
N MET A 1 7.73 6.41 -0.38
CA MET A 1 7.53 4.94 -0.24
C MET A 1 7.17 4.36 -1.59
N THR A 2 7.46 3.08 -1.82
CA THR A 2 7.13 2.38 -3.06
C THR A 2 5.80 1.66 -2.91
N PHE A 3 5.02 1.55 -3.98
CA PHE A 3 3.82 0.71 -4.01
C PHE A 3 3.73 -0.01 -5.35
N TYR A 4 3.08 -1.16 -5.34
CA TYR A 4 2.71 -1.90 -6.54
C TYR A 4 1.27 -1.56 -6.92
N ILE A 5 1.01 -1.51 -8.23
CA ILE A 5 -0.33 -1.39 -8.79
C ILE A 5 -0.51 -2.37 -9.94
N TYR A 6 -1.65 -3.05 -9.95
CA TYR A 6 -2.13 -3.90 -11.04
C TYR A 6 -3.42 -3.33 -11.62
N PHE A 7 -3.50 -3.25 -12.94
CA PHE A 7 -4.73 -2.98 -13.68
C PHE A 7 -5.09 -4.20 -14.54
N PRO A 8 -6.34 -4.70 -14.46
CA PRO A 8 -6.77 -5.81 -15.30
C PRO A 8 -6.89 -5.38 -16.78
N PRO A 9 -6.83 -6.30 -17.75
CA PRO A 9 -6.82 -5.97 -19.18
C PRO A 9 -8.12 -5.33 -19.69
N SER A 10 -9.27 -5.73 -19.14
CA SER A 10 -10.60 -5.23 -19.54
C SER A 10 -11.04 -4.09 -18.64
N VAL A 11 -10.37 -2.95 -18.75
CA VAL A 11 -10.85 -1.69 -18.17
C VAL A 11 -11.78 -1.03 -19.19
N ASP A 12 -12.95 -1.65 -19.43
CA ASP A 12 -14.04 -0.87 -19.99
C ASP A 12 -14.25 0.34 -19.08
N SER A 13 -14.57 1.49 -19.67
CA SER A 13 -14.57 2.84 -19.09
C SER A 13 -15.52 3.06 -17.89
N GLN A 14 -15.98 1.97 -17.27
CA GLN A 14 -16.65 1.89 -15.99
C GLN A 14 -15.67 2.04 -14.82
N LYS A 15 -16.21 2.38 -13.65
CA LYS A 15 -15.44 2.56 -12.42
C LYS A 15 -14.84 1.22 -11.99
N LEU A 16 -13.52 1.17 -11.85
CA LEU A 16 -12.78 -0.05 -11.52
C LEU A 16 -12.80 -0.26 -9.99
N PRO A 17 -13.31 -1.39 -9.46
CA PRO A 17 -13.17 -1.71 -8.05
C PRO A 17 -11.69 -1.90 -7.70
N VAL A 18 -11.30 -1.41 -6.52
CA VAL A 18 -9.92 -1.38 -6.08
C VAL A 18 -9.78 -2.16 -4.78
N PHE A 19 -8.87 -3.12 -4.77
CA PHE A 19 -8.49 -3.88 -3.59
C PHE A 19 -7.13 -3.40 -3.06
N TYR A 20 -7.09 -3.03 -1.79
CA TYR A 20 -5.85 -2.67 -1.10
C TYR A 20 -5.32 -3.89 -0.35
N TRP A 21 -4.16 -4.38 -0.78
CA TRP A 21 -3.46 -5.47 -0.09
C TRP A 21 -2.46 -4.93 0.92
N TRP A 22 -2.57 -5.40 2.17
CA TRP A 22 -1.64 -5.06 3.25
C TRP A 22 -0.70 -6.21 3.52
N SER A 23 0.55 -6.07 3.11
CA SER A 23 1.58 -7.06 3.43
C SER A 23 1.95 -7.01 4.91
N GLY A 24 2.39 -8.16 5.43
CA GLY A 24 2.79 -8.32 6.83
C GLY A 24 4.21 -7.82 7.12
N LEU A 25 4.68 -8.12 8.34
CA LEU A 25 6.01 -7.75 8.81
C LEU A 25 7.11 -8.15 7.83
N THR A 26 8.15 -7.33 7.75
CA THR A 26 9.35 -7.48 6.89
C THR A 26 9.12 -7.38 5.37
N CYS A 27 7.86 -7.42 4.91
CA CYS A 27 7.55 -7.37 3.48
C CYS A 27 7.79 -5.97 2.88
N SER A 28 8.00 -5.93 1.57
CA SER A 28 7.91 -4.76 0.71
C SER A 28 6.70 -4.88 -0.23
N ALA A 29 6.56 -3.92 -1.15
CA ALA A 29 5.55 -3.98 -2.23
C ALA A 29 5.76 -5.19 -3.18
N GLU A 30 6.96 -5.77 -3.24
CA GLU A 30 7.30 -6.86 -4.15
C GLU A 30 6.80 -8.23 -3.68
N ASN A 31 6.68 -8.44 -2.37
CA ASN A 31 6.30 -9.75 -1.83
C ASN A 31 4.95 -10.22 -2.38
N PHE A 32 3.95 -9.35 -2.34
CA PHE A 32 2.62 -9.66 -2.88
C PHE A 32 2.65 -9.79 -4.39
N SER A 33 3.24 -8.82 -5.10
CA SER A 33 3.19 -8.78 -6.56
C SER A 33 3.88 -9.97 -7.20
N ILE A 34 4.93 -10.51 -6.59
CA ILE A 34 5.70 -11.63 -7.14
C ILE A 34 5.18 -13.00 -6.68
N LYS A 35 4.73 -13.12 -5.42
CA LYS A 35 4.49 -14.44 -4.80
C LYS A 35 3.03 -14.83 -4.60
N SER A 36 2.09 -13.90 -4.77
CA SER A 36 0.66 -14.18 -4.55
C SER A 36 -0.01 -14.88 -5.72
N GLU A 37 0.55 -14.78 -6.93
CA GLU A 37 -0.08 -15.19 -8.19
C GLU A 37 -1.48 -14.58 -8.41
N ALA A 38 -1.78 -13.45 -7.74
CA ALA A 38 -3.11 -12.85 -7.71
C ALA A 38 -3.57 -12.33 -9.08
N GLN A 39 -2.66 -11.89 -9.93
CA GLN A 39 -2.99 -11.18 -11.18
C GLN A 39 -3.93 -11.96 -12.10
N ARG A 40 -3.80 -13.30 -12.13
CA ARG A 40 -4.71 -14.15 -12.92
C ARG A 40 -6.14 -14.08 -12.39
N ALA A 41 -6.32 -14.16 -11.08
CA ALA A 41 -7.63 -14.05 -10.44
C ALA A 41 -8.19 -12.63 -10.59
N ASP A 42 -7.36 -11.61 -10.29
CA ASP A 42 -7.72 -10.19 -10.40
C ASP A 42 -8.19 -9.83 -11.82
N SER A 43 -7.56 -10.41 -12.85
CA SER A 43 -7.96 -10.26 -14.25
C SER A 43 -9.31 -10.89 -14.57
N ILE A 44 -9.62 -12.05 -13.98
CA ILE A 44 -10.88 -12.77 -14.22
C ILE A 44 -12.04 -12.05 -13.54
N GLU A 45 -11.80 -11.58 -12.32
CA GLU A 45 -12.81 -10.92 -11.47
C GLU A 45 -12.93 -9.41 -11.75
N GLY A 46 -11.97 -8.82 -12.46
CA GLY A 46 -12.04 -7.44 -12.95
C GLY A 46 -11.79 -6.36 -11.90
N PHE A 47 -10.86 -6.58 -10.97
CA PHE A 47 -10.47 -5.54 -10.00
C PHE A 47 -9.00 -5.13 -10.11
N ALA A 48 -8.71 -3.87 -9.79
CA ALA A 48 -7.34 -3.40 -9.59
C ALA A 48 -6.85 -3.77 -8.20
N VAL A 49 -5.54 -3.97 -8.08
CA VAL A 49 -4.88 -4.19 -6.79
C VAL A 49 -3.81 -3.14 -6.56
N ILE A 50 -3.77 -2.62 -5.33
CA ILE A 50 -2.70 -1.76 -4.85
C ILE A 50 -2.07 -2.42 -3.63
N ALA A 51 -0.75 -2.61 -3.66
CA ALA A 51 0.02 -3.15 -2.54
C ALA A 51 1.14 -2.17 -2.17
N PRO A 52 0.92 -1.30 -1.16
CA PRO A 52 1.95 -0.39 -0.68
C PRO A 52 3.02 -1.08 0.17
N ASP A 53 4.15 -0.40 0.37
CA ASP A 53 5.14 -0.77 1.37
C ASP A 53 4.56 -0.75 2.80
N THR A 54 5.20 -1.47 3.72
CA THR A 54 4.72 -1.74 5.08
C THR A 54 5.23 -0.74 6.12
N SER A 55 6.23 0.07 5.75
CA SER A 55 6.74 1.17 6.56
C SER A 55 7.40 2.24 5.66
N SER A 56 7.71 3.39 6.25
CA SER A 56 8.72 4.28 5.67
C SER A 56 10.08 3.58 5.62
N ARG A 57 10.91 3.94 4.63
CA ARG A 57 12.25 3.39 4.41
C ARG A 57 13.26 4.54 4.34
N GLY A 58 14.47 4.32 4.87
CA GLY A 58 15.58 5.29 4.75
C GLY A 58 15.38 6.60 5.51
N LEU A 59 14.63 6.59 6.62
CA LEU A 59 14.49 7.75 7.49
C LEU A 59 15.74 7.94 8.38
N ASN A 60 16.60 6.93 8.48
CA ASN A 60 17.84 6.92 9.25
C ASN A 60 17.60 7.25 10.74
N VAL A 61 16.44 6.86 11.28
CA VAL A 61 16.14 7.00 12.70
C VAL A 61 16.91 5.93 13.47
N LYS A 62 17.63 6.33 14.53
CA LYS A 62 18.39 5.38 15.36
C LYS A 62 17.49 4.24 15.86
N GLY A 63 17.84 3.01 15.49
CA GLY A 63 17.12 1.80 15.89
C GLY A 63 15.89 1.45 15.06
N GLU A 64 15.72 2.08 13.89
CA GLU A 64 14.64 1.71 12.95
C GLU A 64 14.83 0.34 12.30
N THR A 65 16.03 -0.26 12.40
CA THR A 65 16.39 -1.58 11.86
C THR A 65 16.89 -2.56 12.93
N ASP A 66 16.79 -2.21 14.22
CA ASP A 66 17.36 -3.03 15.30
C ASP A 66 16.58 -4.34 15.49
N ASN A 67 15.30 -4.36 15.15
CA ASN A 67 14.45 -5.54 15.26
C ASN A 67 13.50 -5.67 14.07
N TRP A 68 13.06 -6.89 13.76
CA TRP A 68 12.21 -7.20 12.60
C TRP A 68 10.73 -6.87 12.83
N ASP A 69 10.31 -6.76 14.09
CA ASP A 69 8.93 -6.51 14.52
C ASP A 69 8.65 -5.02 14.84
N PHE A 70 9.63 -4.15 14.63
CA PHE A 70 9.52 -2.73 14.91
C PHE A 70 10.32 -1.89 13.91
N GLY A 71 9.77 -0.74 13.51
CA GLY A 71 10.43 0.17 12.58
C GLY A 71 10.30 -0.31 11.13
N VAL A 72 11.42 -0.43 10.43
CA VAL A 72 11.50 -0.70 8.99
C VAL A 72 10.94 -2.09 8.68
N GLY A 73 9.90 -2.14 7.85
CA GLY A 73 9.13 -3.36 7.57
C GLY A 73 8.03 -3.67 8.59
N ALA A 74 7.83 -2.81 9.59
CA ALA A 74 6.93 -3.03 10.71
C ALA A 74 6.21 -1.73 11.15
N GLY A 75 5.55 -1.06 10.20
CA GLY A 75 4.93 0.25 10.44
C GLY A 75 3.57 0.24 11.13
N SER A 76 2.94 -0.92 11.30
CA SER A 76 1.69 -1.14 12.06
C SER A 76 0.50 -0.21 11.72
N ILE A 77 0.43 0.28 10.47
CA ILE A 77 -0.60 1.22 9.94
C ILE A 77 -1.07 2.25 11.00
N LEU A 78 -0.11 2.96 11.60
CA LEU A 78 -0.37 3.98 12.61
C LEU A 78 0.33 5.30 12.29
N ASN A 79 -0.05 6.35 13.01
CA ASN A 79 0.73 7.59 13.08
C ASN A 79 1.43 7.62 14.44
N ALA A 80 2.75 7.55 14.44
CA ALA A 80 3.51 7.62 15.67
C ALA A 80 3.42 9.01 16.30
N THR A 81 3.25 9.03 17.63
CA THR A 81 3.16 10.25 18.45
C THR A 81 4.44 10.56 19.20
N GLN A 82 5.32 9.56 19.34
CA GLN A 82 6.63 9.72 19.98
C GLN A 82 7.55 10.52 19.05
N GLU A 83 8.18 11.57 19.58
CA GLU A 83 8.95 12.55 18.79
C GLU A 83 10.03 11.90 17.91
N LYS A 84 10.74 10.90 18.46
CA LYS A 84 11.75 10.11 17.73
C LYS A 84 11.19 9.47 16.44
N TRP A 85 9.91 9.12 16.46
CA TRP A 85 9.22 8.38 15.40
C TRP A 85 8.22 9.26 14.65
N LYS A 86 8.24 10.59 14.78
CA LYS A 86 7.21 11.47 14.20
C LYS A 86 7.00 11.33 12.69
N ASN A 87 8.01 10.83 11.97
CA ASN A 87 7.95 10.57 10.53
C ASN A 87 7.31 9.20 10.19
N TRP A 88 7.04 8.35 11.18
CA TRP A 88 6.32 7.09 11.05
C TRP A 88 4.81 7.36 10.95
N ARG A 89 4.34 7.73 9.75
CA ARG A 89 2.96 8.17 9.49
C ARG A 89 2.23 7.27 8.50
N MET A 90 2.30 5.96 8.73
CA MET A 90 1.70 4.97 7.83
C MET A 90 0.18 5.12 7.71
N TYR A 91 -0.53 5.43 8.80
CA TYR A 91 -1.97 5.68 8.72
C TYR A 91 -2.30 6.88 7.81
N ALA A 92 -1.60 8.00 7.98
CA ALA A 92 -1.81 9.18 7.13
C ALA A 92 -1.46 8.90 5.66
N TYR A 93 -0.38 8.15 5.41
CA TYR A 93 0.00 7.74 4.07
C TYR A 93 -1.11 6.93 3.39
N VAL A 94 -1.62 5.91 4.08
CA VAL A 94 -2.62 4.98 3.56
C VAL A 94 -3.98 5.65 3.32
N VAL A 95 -4.43 6.49 4.25
CA VAL A 95 -5.79 7.04 4.21
C VAL A 95 -5.88 8.30 3.35
N ASN A 96 -4.79 9.08 3.26
CA ASN A 96 -4.81 10.39 2.61
C ASN A 96 -3.85 10.47 1.42
N GLU A 97 -2.56 10.22 1.63
CA GLU A 97 -1.52 10.48 0.64
C GLU A 97 -1.62 9.55 -0.57
N LEU A 98 -1.66 8.23 -0.34
CA LEU A 98 -1.69 7.23 -1.39
C LEU A 98 -2.97 7.34 -2.25
N PRO A 99 -4.19 7.44 -1.68
CA PRO A 99 -5.40 7.67 -2.47
C PRO A 99 -5.36 8.96 -3.29
N LYS A 100 -4.77 10.03 -2.74
CA LYS A 100 -4.58 11.28 -3.47
C LYS A 100 -3.61 11.10 -4.64
N LEU A 101 -2.47 10.49 -4.40
CA LEU A 101 -1.46 10.23 -5.42
C LEU A 101 -2.04 9.40 -6.58
N LEU A 102 -2.83 8.37 -6.27
CA LEU A 102 -3.53 7.56 -7.27
C LEU A 102 -4.52 8.40 -8.09
N THR A 103 -5.34 9.21 -7.42
CA THR A 103 -6.31 10.10 -8.08
C THR A 103 -5.64 11.14 -8.98
N ASP A 104 -4.50 11.68 -8.56
CA ASP A 104 -3.80 12.72 -9.30
C ASP A 104 -3.02 12.15 -10.51
N ASN A 105 -2.63 10.87 -10.49
CA ASN A 105 -1.70 10.29 -11.49
C ASN A 105 -2.31 9.27 -12.44
N PHE A 106 -3.48 8.68 -12.16
CA PHE A 106 -4.13 7.75 -13.08
C PHE A 106 -5.59 8.08 -13.35
N GLN A 107 -6.01 7.81 -14.59
CA GLN A 107 -7.30 8.21 -15.15
C GLN A 107 -8.47 7.33 -14.69
N GLN A 108 -8.20 6.15 -14.15
CA GLN A 108 -9.21 5.19 -13.74
C GLN A 108 -10.05 5.77 -12.59
N PRO A 109 -11.39 5.66 -12.62
CA PRO A 109 -12.21 6.11 -11.50
C PRO A 109 -11.99 5.17 -10.32
N TRP A 110 -11.25 5.62 -9.31
CA TRP A 110 -10.97 4.86 -8.09
C TRP A 110 -12.23 4.71 -7.25
N PHE A 111 -12.80 3.50 -7.17
CA PHE A 111 -13.86 3.24 -6.19
C PHE A 111 -13.25 3.21 -4.79
N ARG A 112 -13.69 4.15 -3.92
CA ARG A 112 -13.56 3.94 -2.47
C ARG A 112 -14.53 2.83 -2.10
N THR A 113 -14.05 1.63 -1.82
CA THR A 113 -14.83 0.65 -1.06
C THR A 113 -15.23 1.34 0.25
N ARG A 114 -16.53 1.62 0.41
CA ARG A 114 -17.07 1.99 1.72
C ARG A 114 -16.85 0.76 2.60
N TYR A 115 -15.98 0.90 3.61
CA TYR A 115 -15.91 -0.07 4.70
C TYR A 115 -17.33 -0.23 5.27
N LYS A 116 -17.85 -1.45 5.27
CA LYS A 116 -18.94 -1.85 6.18
C LYS A 116 -18.30 -2.36 7.46
#